data_AF-A0A4Q1JIM9-F1
#
_entry.id   AF-A0A4Q1JIM9-F1
#
_cell.length_a   1.000
_cell.length_b   1.000
_cell.length_c   1.000
_cell.angle_alpha   90.00
_cell.angle_beta   90.00
_cell.angle_gamma   90.00
#
_symmetry.space_group_name_H-M   'P 1'
#
loop_
_entity.id
_entity.type
_entity.pdbx_description
1 polymer ?
#
loop_
_entity_poly.entity_id
_entity_poly.type
_entity_poly.pdbx_seq_one_letter_code
_entity_poly.pdbx_strand_id
1 'polypeptide(L)'
;MKNQISEYKNLVTPLEIASKPHELASLLAPFKNDDPIAKAICRDTPIRSYEMDVFKEAIVSLVTQLVADAGQRISEEELLYLVKRLIEVLIKKYKGLTLREIRLAFECGIKGDCGDFYGVNLRTCLQFIEGYSKQRKVKINKMLQQVDIERIKQDEIKFLKYKQRKSSTN
;
A
#
# COMPACT_ATOMS: atom_id res chain seq x y z
N MET A 1 0.52 -20.16 51.79
CA MET A 1 0.76 -21.15 50.70
C MET A 1 0.33 -20.47 49.41
N LYS A 2 1.24 -20.06 48.51
CA LYS A 2 1.92 -20.88 47.47
C LYS A 2 0.88 -21.64 46.63
N ASN A 3 0.84 -21.61 45.30
CA ASN A 3 1.80 -21.29 44.24
C ASN A 3 0.99 -21.04 42.94
N GLN A 4 1.30 -20.06 42.10
CA GLN A 4 2.31 -20.10 41.04
C GLN A 4 2.19 -21.30 40.09
N ILE A 5 1.49 -21.08 38.96
CA ILE A 5 1.80 -21.53 37.58
C ILE A 5 1.14 -20.46 36.69
N SER A 6 1.70 -19.26 36.51
CA SER A 6 2.75 -18.92 35.55
C SER A 6 2.83 -19.82 34.33
N GLU A 7 2.74 -19.15 33.18
CA GLU A 7 3.70 -19.34 32.10
C GLU A 7 3.49 -20.52 31.13
N TYR A 8 3.00 -20.08 29.97
CA TYR A 8 3.30 -20.57 28.64
C TYR A 8 2.48 -21.74 28.08
N LYS A 9 2.23 -21.61 26.76
CA LYS A 9 2.17 -22.70 25.78
C LYS A 9 0.89 -23.53 25.94
N ASN A 10 -0.10 -23.39 25.07
CA ASN A 10 0.03 -23.80 23.69
C ASN A 10 -0.98 -23.00 22.86
N LEU A 11 -0.52 -22.16 21.93
CA LEU A 11 -0.45 -22.58 20.53
C LEU A 11 -1.81 -23.18 20.10
N VAL A 12 -2.78 -22.31 19.80
CA VAL A 12 -3.61 -22.63 18.63
C VAL A 12 -2.61 -22.65 17.49
N THR A 13 -2.24 -23.87 17.13
CA THR A 13 -1.27 -24.22 16.13
C THR A 13 -1.55 -23.44 14.84
N PRO A 14 -0.54 -22.88 14.17
CA PRO A 14 -0.64 -22.29 12.83
C PRO A 14 -1.03 -23.27 11.71
N LEU A 15 -1.65 -24.41 12.04
CA LEU A 15 -1.87 -25.57 11.17
C LEU A 15 -3.36 -25.89 11.05
N GLU A 16 -4.14 -24.87 10.69
CA GLU A 16 -5.34 -25.05 9.87
C GLU A 16 -5.51 -23.90 8.86
N ILE A 17 -4.40 -23.22 8.56
CA ILE A 17 -4.29 -22.23 7.46
C ILE A 17 -4.15 -22.93 6.10
N ALA A 18 -4.09 -24.27 6.08
CA ALA A 18 -3.79 -25.07 4.89
C ALA A 18 -4.95 -25.90 4.35
N SER A 19 -6.21 -25.47 4.52
CA SER A 19 -7.33 -26.25 3.97
C SER A 19 -8.01 -25.67 2.74
N LYS A 20 -7.96 -24.35 2.46
CA LYS A 20 -8.57 -23.80 1.22
C LYS A 20 -7.94 -22.48 0.76
N PRO A 21 -6.87 -22.50 -0.05
CA PRO A 21 -6.33 -21.29 -0.69
C PRO A 21 -7.34 -20.60 -1.66
N HIS A 22 -8.40 -21.30 -2.07
CA HIS A 22 -9.45 -20.73 -2.92
C HIS A 22 -10.42 -19.79 -2.16
N GLU A 23 -10.60 -19.94 -0.85
CA GLU A 23 -11.56 -19.11 -0.09
C GLU A 23 -11.00 -17.71 0.25
N LEU A 24 -9.67 -17.54 0.36
CA LEU A 24 -9.04 -16.23 0.50
C LEU A 24 -9.11 -15.39 -0.79
N ALA A 25 -9.05 -16.05 -1.95
CA ALA A 25 -9.20 -15.38 -3.26
C ALA A 25 -10.64 -14.86 -3.47
N SER A 26 -11.64 -15.59 -2.95
CA SER A 26 -13.04 -15.18 -3.00
C SER A 26 -13.40 -14.12 -1.94
N LEU A 27 -12.70 -14.07 -0.81
CA LEU A 27 -12.92 -13.05 0.23
C LEU A 27 -12.36 -11.66 -0.14
N LEU A 28 -11.43 -11.60 -1.10
CA LEU A 28 -10.96 -10.35 -1.71
C LEU A 28 -11.84 -9.89 -2.88
N ALA A 29 -12.91 -10.62 -3.20
CA ALA A 29 -13.74 -10.39 -4.37
C ALA A 29 -14.89 -9.35 -4.26
N PRO A 30 -15.19 -8.63 -3.14
CA PRO A 30 -16.27 -7.65 -3.16
C PRO A 30 -15.85 -6.22 -3.54
N PHE A 31 -14.58 -5.96 -3.89
CA PHE A 31 -14.23 -4.71 -4.55
C PHE A 31 -14.20 -4.96 -6.05
N LYS A 32 -15.04 -4.24 -6.80
CA LYS A 32 -15.02 -4.20 -8.27
C LYS A 32 -13.57 -4.25 -8.74
N ASN A 33 -13.26 -5.35 -9.42
CA ASN A 33 -11.93 -5.80 -9.82
C ASN A 33 -11.30 -4.97 -10.96
N ASP A 34 -11.78 -3.74 -11.19
CA ASP A 34 -11.43 -2.93 -12.36
C ASP A 34 -10.70 -1.64 -12.01
N ASP A 35 -10.06 -1.55 -10.84
CA ASP A 35 -8.99 -0.56 -10.66
C ASP A 35 -7.65 -1.26 -10.97
N PRO A 36 -7.16 -1.23 -12.24
CA PRO A 36 -5.89 -1.86 -12.61
C PRO A 36 -4.72 -1.37 -11.74
N ILE A 37 -4.89 -0.21 -11.08
CA ILE A 37 -3.98 0.37 -10.10
C ILE A 37 -3.85 -0.52 -8.86
N ALA A 38 -4.96 -1.01 -8.27
CA ALA A 38 -4.94 -1.79 -7.05
C ALA A 38 -4.31 -3.20 -7.22
N LYS A 39 -4.53 -3.84 -8.37
CA LYS A 39 -3.96 -5.16 -8.70
C LYS A 39 -2.48 -5.12 -9.10
N ALA A 40 -2.03 -4.02 -9.71
CA ALA A 40 -0.62 -3.83 -10.10
C ALA A 40 0.27 -3.39 -8.91
N ILE A 41 -0.26 -2.59 -7.98
CA ILE A 41 0.49 -2.08 -6.81
C ILE A 41 1.02 -3.20 -5.89
N CYS A 42 0.32 -4.32 -5.77
CA CYS A 42 0.71 -5.41 -4.86
C CYS A 42 1.80 -6.34 -5.39
N ARG A 43 2.22 -6.22 -6.66
CA ARG A 43 3.25 -7.09 -7.27
C ARG A 43 4.56 -6.38 -7.57
N ASP A 44 4.58 -5.06 -7.56
CA ASP A 44 5.77 -4.30 -7.91
C ASP A 44 6.82 -4.30 -6.78
N THR A 45 8.08 -4.35 -7.18
CA THR A 45 9.22 -4.36 -6.28
C THR A 45 9.29 -3.04 -5.49
N PRO A 46 9.46 -3.07 -4.16
CA PRO A 46 9.62 -1.85 -3.38
C PRO A 46 11.01 -1.25 -3.57
N ILE A 47 11.15 0.06 -3.35
CA ILE A 47 12.43 0.80 -3.50
C ILE A 47 13.58 0.12 -2.76
N ARG A 48 13.34 -0.40 -1.55
CA ARG A 48 14.36 -1.08 -0.73
C ARG A 48 14.99 -2.31 -1.39
N SER A 49 14.39 -2.85 -2.45
CA SER A 49 14.81 -4.08 -3.10
C SER A 49 15.51 -3.85 -4.45
N TYR A 50 15.70 -2.59 -4.86
CA TYR A 50 16.42 -2.24 -6.08
C TYR A 50 17.92 -2.06 -5.83
N GLU A 51 18.71 -2.48 -6.81
CA GLU A 51 20.10 -2.03 -6.99
C GLU A 51 20.13 -0.50 -7.16
N MET A 52 21.12 0.16 -6.57
CA MET A 52 21.14 1.63 -6.50
C MET A 52 21.26 2.30 -7.86
N ASP A 53 21.99 1.71 -8.80
CA ASP A 53 22.20 2.34 -10.10
C ASP A 53 20.93 2.23 -10.98
N VAL A 54 20.29 1.06 -10.98
CA VAL A 54 18.99 0.86 -11.63
C VAL A 54 17.92 1.79 -11.03
N PHE A 55 17.92 1.96 -9.71
CA PHE A 55 16.99 2.87 -9.03
C PHE A 55 17.21 4.34 -9.44
N LYS A 56 18.47 4.80 -9.49
CA LYS A 56 18.80 6.16 -9.90
C LYS A 56 18.31 6.44 -11.32
N GLU A 57 18.60 5.55 -12.27
CA GLU A 57 18.18 5.69 -13.66
C GLU A 57 16.66 5.78 -13.78
N ALA A 58 15.94 4.94 -13.03
CA ALA A 58 14.48 4.97 -13.01
C ALA A 58 13.94 6.31 -12.48
N ILE A 59 14.52 6.85 -11.40
CA ILE A 59 14.10 8.15 -10.86
C ILE A 59 14.43 9.29 -11.83
N VAL A 60 15.60 9.28 -12.48
CA VAL A 60 15.93 10.26 -13.52
C VAL A 60 14.85 10.24 -14.60
N SER A 61 14.51 9.07 -15.12
CA SER A 61 13.47 8.91 -16.15
C SER A 61 12.11 9.46 -15.68
N LEU A 62 11.69 9.13 -14.46
CA LEU A 62 10.42 9.61 -13.90
C LEU A 62 10.37 11.12 -13.70
N VAL A 63 11.45 11.72 -13.22
CA VAL A 63 11.51 13.18 -13.01
C VAL A 63 11.57 13.89 -14.36
N THR A 64 12.31 13.38 -15.34
CA THR A 64 12.33 13.93 -16.71
C THR A 64 10.95 13.88 -17.34
N GLN A 65 10.21 12.78 -17.17
CA GLN A 65 8.81 12.67 -17.62
C GLN A 65 7.92 13.69 -16.92
N LEU A 66 8.03 13.85 -15.59
CA LEU A 66 7.30 14.85 -14.84
C LEU A 66 7.56 16.27 -15.34
N VAL A 67 8.81 16.62 -15.66
CA VAL A 67 9.16 17.93 -16.22
C VAL A 67 8.50 18.15 -17.59
N ALA A 68 8.53 17.12 -18.46
CA ALA A 68 7.90 17.18 -19.77
C ALA A 68 6.36 17.30 -19.67
N ASP A 69 5.73 16.50 -18.82
CA ASP A 69 4.28 16.51 -18.59
C ASP A 69 3.81 17.84 -17.98
N ALA A 70 4.65 18.45 -17.14
CA ALA A 70 4.43 19.77 -16.57
C ALA A 70 4.64 20.94 -17.55
N GLY A 71 5.17 20.67 -18.75
CA GLY A 71 5.51 21.70 -19.73
C GLY A 71 6.62 22.66 -19.28
N GLN A 72 7.45 22.26 -18.30
CA GLN A 72 8.52 23.08 -17.76
C GLN A 72 9.85 22.79 -18.43
N ARG A 73 10.76 23.77 -18.39
CA ARG A 73 12.15 23.61 -18.80
C ARG A 73 13.02 23.82 -17.57
N ILE A 74 13.85 22.82 -17.28
CA ILE A 74 14.79 22.81 -16.17
C ILE A 74 16.18 22.58 -16.75
N SER A 75 17.21 23.24 -16.22
CA SER A 75 18.59 22.98 -16.61
C SER A 75 19.04 21.58 -16.17
N GLU A 76 20.05 21.03 -16.84
CA GLU A 76 20.58 19.71 -16.47
C GLU A 76 21.11 19.68 -15.03
N GLU A 77 21.76 20.76 -14.58
CA GLU A 77 22.29 20.91 -13.22
C GLU A 77 21.17 20.89 -12.17
N GLU A 78 20.08 21.62 -12.41
CA GLU A 78 18.91 21.66 -11.53
C GLU A 78 18.19 20.31 -11.50
N LEU A 79 18.09 19.62 -12.63
CA LEU A 79 17.50 18.28 -12.72
C LEU A 79 18.33 17.28 -11.92
N LEU A 80 19.65 17.28 -12.08
CA LEU A 80 20.56 16.41 -11.33
C LEU A 80 20.48 16.67 -9.83
N TYR A 81 20.44 17.95 -9.43
CA TYR A 81 20.26 18.34 -8.04
C TYR A 81 18.92 17.82 -7.47
N LEU A 82 17.83 18.04 -8.21
CA LEU A 82 16.49 17.60 -7.83
C LEU A 82 16.45 16.07 -7.65
N VAL A 83 16.93 15.32 -8.64
CA VAL A 83 16.95 13.86 -8.60
C VAL A 83 17.78 13.35 -7.43
N LYS A 84 19.00 13.86 -7.24
CA LYS A 84 19.88 13.44 -6.14
C LYS A 84 19.19 13.62 -4.79
N ARG A 85 18.61 14.80 -4.55
CA ARG A 85 17.91 15.10 -3.29
C ARG A 85 16.65 14.27 -3.12
N LEU A 86 15.91 14.02 -4.20
CA LEU A 86 14.72 13.20 -4.17
C LEU A 86 15.06 11.74 -3.80
N ILE A 87 16.10 11.17 -4.41
CA ILE A 87 16.59 9.81 -4.11
C ILE A 87 16.97 9.67 -2.63
N GLU A 88 17.72 10.63 -2.09
CA GLU A 88 18.11 10.63 -0.67
C GLU A 88 16.88 10.57 0.26
N VAL A 89 15.81 11.28 -0.07
CA VAL A 89 14.57 11.28 0.72
C VAL A 89 13.77 10.00 0.51
N LEU A 90 13.68 9.50 -0.73
CA LEU A 90 12.95 8.28 -1.08
C LEU A 90 13.51 7.06 -0.34
N ILE A 91 14.83 6.90 -0.32
CA ILE A 91 15.50 5.79 0.37
C ILE A 91 15.29 5.89 1.90
N LYS A 92 15.33 7.10 2.46
CA LYS A 92 15.19 7.31 3.91
C LYS A 92 13.76 7.15 4.41
N LYS A 93 12.79 7.79 3.75
CA LYS A 93 11.41 7.95 4.25
C LYS A 93 10.40 7.06 3.54
N TYR A 94 10.63 6.74 2.27
CA TYR A 94 9.62 6.11 1.39
C TYR A 94 10.05 4.75 0.83
N LYS A 95 11.03 4.06 1.46
CA LYS A 95 11.57 2.76 1.04
C LYS A 95 10.56 1.62 0.81
N GLY A 96 9.34 1.77 1.32
CA GLY A 96 8.24 0.83 1.16
C GLY A 96 7.33 1.12 -0.04
N LEU A 97 7.53 2.24 -0.73
CA LEU A 97 6.84 2.53 -1.99
C LEU A 97 7.52 1.82 -3.16
N THR A 98 6.81 1.67 -4.26
CA THR A 98 7.33 1.16 -5.55
C THR A 98 7.59 2.29 -6.54
N LEU A 99 8.35 2.04 -7.60
CA LEU A 99 8.57 3.01 -8.67
C LEU A 99 7.27 3.41 -9.37
N ARG A 100 6.34 2.46 -9.55
CA ARG A 100 5.01 2.74 -10.10
C ARG A 100 4.21 3.67 -9.19
N GLU A 101 4.29 3.46 -7.87
CA GLU A 101 3.62 4.34 -6.91
C GLU A 101 4.20 5.76 -6.94
N ILE A 102 5.51 5.93 -7.16
CA ILE A 102 6.11 7.25 -7.36
C ILE A 102 5.57 7.90 -8.64
N ARG A 103 5.52 7.14 -9.75
CA ARG A 103 4.95 7.62 -11.02
C ARG A 103 3.50 8.07 -10.86
N LEU A 104 2.67 7.25 -10.21
CA LEU A 104 1.28 7.60 -9.92
C LEU A 104 1.17 8.84 -9.03
N ALA A 105 2.04 8.98 -8.03
CA ALA A 105 2.07 10.17 -7.20
C ALA A 105 2.32 11.44 -8.03
N PHE A 106 3.23 11.38 -9.00
CA PHE A 106 3.49 12.49 -9.91
C PHE A 106 2.30 12.79 -10.83
N GLU A 107 1.71 11.77 -11.46
CA GLU A 107 0.52 11.93 -12.30
C GLU A 107 -0.67 12.55 -11.53
N CYS A 108 -0.94 12.05 -10.32
CA CYS A 108 -1.97 12.62 -9.44
C CYS A 108 -1.62 14.03 -8.97
N GLY A 109 -0.33 14.32 -8.78
CA GLY A 109 0.15 15.64 -8.41
C GLY A 109 -0.08 16.69 -9.50
N ILE A 110 0.27 16.39 -10.76
CA ILE A 110 0.04 17.28 -11.90
C ILE A 110 -1.46 17.57 -12.06
N LYS A 111 -2.32 16.58 -11.80
CA LYS A 111 -3.79 16.73 -11.85
C LYS A 111 -4.36 17.53 -10.67
N GLY A 112 -3.57 17.82 -9.65
CA GLY A 112 -4.00 18.52 -8.43
C GLY A 112 -4.60 17.62 -7.34
N ASP A 113 -4.64 16.30 -7.54
CA ASP A 113 -5.22 15.35 -6.59
C ASP A 113 -4.28 15.08 -5.39
N CYS A 114 -2.97 15.24 -5.57
CA CYS A 114 -1.95 14.92 -4.56
C CYS A 114 -1.20 16.15 -4.01
N GLY A 115 -1.86 17.32 -4.00
CA GLY A 115 -1.32 18.57 -3.48
C GLY A 115 -1.20 19.64 -4.56
N ASP A 116 -0.86 20.85 -4.13
CA ASP A 116 -0.77 22.01 -5.02
C ASP A 116 0.46 21.92 -5.94
N PHE A 117 0.28 22.35 -7.20
CA PHE A 117 1.36 22.39 -8.18
C PHE A 117 1.93 23.81 -8.31
N TYR A 118 3.15 24.01 -7.79
CA TYR A 118 3.90 25.28 -7.89
C TYR A 118 5.08 25.19 -8.87
N GLY A 119 5.07 24.19 -9.75
CA GLY A 119 6.20 23.83 -10.61
C GLY A 119 7.03 22.66 -10.09
N VAL A 120 7.87 22.10 -10.96
CA VAL A 120 8.66 20.90 -10.67
C VAL A 120 9.90 21.30 -9.88
N ASN A 121 9.80 21.11 -8.56
CA ASN A 121 10.88 21.30 -7.62
C ASN A 121 10.79 20.22 -6.53
N LEU A 122 11.81 20.14 -5.67
CA LEU A 122 11.88 19.10 -4.65
C LEU A 122 10.67 19.13 -3.71
N ARG A 123 10.20 20.31 -3.33
CA ARG A 123 9.05 20.46 -2.42
C ARG A 123 7.79 19.90 -3.06
N THR A 124 7.52 20.25 -4.31
CA THR A 124 6.36 19.76 -5.08
C THR A 124 6.41 18.24 -5.23
N CYS A 125 7.54 17.67 -5.64
CA CYS A 125 7.70 16.21 -5.76
C CYS A 125 7.43 15.49 -4.42
N LEU A 126 7.93 16.04 -3.31
CA LEU A 126 7.70 15.48 -1.98
C LEU A 126 6.24 15.63 -1.52
N GLN A 127 5.58 16.74 -1.85
CA GLN A 127 4.16 16.93 -1.58
C GLN A 127 3.32 15.90 -2.32
N PHE A 128 3.61 15.65 -3.60
CA PHE A 128 2.93 14.65 -4.41
C PHE A 128 3.06 13.25 -3.81
N ILE A 129 4.28 12.84 -3.46
CA ILE A 129 4.55 11.54 -2.83
C ILE A 129 3.86 11.43 -1.46
N GLU A 130 3.85 12.50 -0.67
CA GLU A 130 3.20 12.51 0.64
C GLU A 130 1.68 12.45 0.52
N GLY A 131 1.09 13.23 -0.40
CA GLY A 131 -0.33 13.22 -0.72
C GLY A 131 -0.79 11.82 -1.14
N TYR A 132 -0.07 11.21 -2.09
CA TYR A 132 -0.32 9.85 -2.53
C TYR A 132 -0.18 8.85 -1.37
N SER A 133 0.88 8.94 -0.57
CA SER A 133 1.10 8.03 0.57
C SER A 133 -0.01 8.11 1.61
N LYS A 134 -0.54 9.31 1.90
CA LYS A 134 -1.67 9.51 2.81
C LYS A 134 -2.95 8.91 2.23
N GLN A 135 -3.28 9.19 0.98
CA GLN A 135 -4.45 8.62 0.31
C GLN A 135 -4.39 7.09 0.27
N ARG A 136 -3.23 6.53 -0.05
CA ARG A 136 -2.95 5.09 -0.01
C ARG A 136 -3.20 4.50 1.38
N LYS A 137 -2.65 5.11 2.43
CA LYS A 137 -2.87 4.66 3.81
C LYS A 137 -4.35 4.68 4.19
N VAL A 138 -5.09 5.71 3.79
CA VAL A 138 -6.54 5.79 4.03
C VAL A 138 -7.28 4.68 3.29
N LYS A 139 -6.97 4.42 2.01
CA LYS A 139 -7.55 3.31 1.25
C LYS A 139 -7.27 1.96 1.91
N ILE A 140 -6.01 1.68 2.26
CA ILE A 140 -5.61 0.42 2.91
C ILE A 140 -6.35 0.25 4.26
N ASN A 141 -6.39 1.29 5.10
CA ASN A 141 -7.06 1.21 6.39
C ASN A 141 -8.57 0.96 6.25
N LYS A 142 -9.23 1.59 5.27
CA LYS A 142 -10.64 1.32 4.96
C LYS A 142 -10.87 -0.13 4.52
N MET A 143 -9.98 -0.66 3.69
CA MET A 143 -10.03 -2.06 3.25
C MET A 143 -9.89 -3.03 4.43
N LEU A 144 -8.92 -2.78 5.32
CA LEU A 144 -8.72 -3.61 6.51
C LEU A 144 -9.95 -3.61 7.43
N GLN A 145 -10.55 -2.44 7.67
CA GLN A 145 -11.78 -2.32 8.47
C GLN A 145 -12.96 -3.10 7.84
N GLN A 146 -13.09 -3.08 6.52
CA GLN A 146 -14.16 -3.81 5.83
C GLN A 146 -13.98 -5.33 5.97
N VAL A 147 -12.75 -5.83 5.86
CA VAL A 147 -12.43 -7.24 6.08
C VAL A 147 -12.76 -7.67 7.51
N ASP A 148 -12.43 -6.83 8.51
CA ASP A 148 -12.75 -7.12 9.92
C ASP A 148 -14.26 -7.17 10.16
N ILE A 149 -15.03 -6.24 9.59
CA ILE A 149 -16.49 -6.22 9.69
C ILE A 149 -17.10 -7.48 9.04
N GLU A 150 -16.61 -7.88 7.88
CA GLU A 150 -17.10 -9.08 7.19
C GLU A 150 -16.80 -10.36 7.99
N ARG A 151 -15.62 -10.43 8.61
CA ARG A 151 -15.26 -11.54 9.50
C ARG A 151 -16.19 -11.62 10.70
N ILE A 152 -16.49 -10.50 11.35
CA ILE A 152 -17.41 -10.45 12.50
C ILE A 152 -18.81 -10.94 12.08
N LYS A 153 -19.33 -10.48 10.94
CA LYS A 153 -20.63 -10.92 10.41
C LYS A 153 -20.66 -12.43 10.12
N GLN A 154 -19.58 -12.97 9.56
CA GLN A 154 -19.45 -14.41 9.30
C GLN A 154 -19.49 -15.22 10.59
N ASP A 155 -18.81 -14.75 11.63
CA ASP A 155 -18.77 -15.41 12.94
C ASP A 155 -20.14 -15.34 13.64
N GLU A 156 -20.85 -14.22 13.55
CA GLU A 156 -22.25 -14.10 14.02
C GLU A 156 -23.19 -15.08 13.29
N ILE A 157 -23.09 -15.17 11.96
CA ILE A 157 -23.91 -16.11 11.16
C ILE A 157 -23.64 -17.55 11.57
N LYS A 158 -22.37 -17.93 11.78
CA LYS A 158 -21.99 -19.27 12.25
C LYS A 158 -22.59 -19.56 13.63
N PHE A 159 -22.51 -18.60 14.54
CA PHE A 159 -23.07 -18.73 15.88
C PHE A 159 -24.59 -18.92 15.87
N LEU A 160 -25.31 -18.12 15.06
CA LEU A 160 -26.76 -18.25 14.92
C LEU A 160 -27.19 -19.60 14.35
N LYS A 161 -26.47 -20.10 13.33
CA LYS A 161 -26.72 -21.44 12.76
C LYS A 161 -26.48 -22.55 13.78
N TYR A 162 -25.44 -22.42 14.62
CA TYR A 162 -25.19 -23.37 15.71
C TYR A 162 -26.34 -23.38 16.73
N LYS A 163 -26.81 -22.20 17.14
CA LYS A 163 -27.91 -22.07 18.10
C LYS A 163 -29.22 -22.68 17.59
N GLN A 164 -29.56 -22.45 16.32
CA GLN A 164 -30.76 -23.02 15.67
C GLN A 164 -30.71 -24.55 15.62
N ARG A 165 -29.57 -25.14 15.23
CA ARG A 165 -29.41 -26.60 15.19
C ARG A 165 -29.62 -27.25 16.56
N LYS A 166 -29.14 -26.60 17.63
CA LYS A 166 -29.24 -27.12 19.00
C LYS A 166 -30.64 -26.99 19.60
N SER A 167 -31.49 -26.11 19.06
CA SER A 167 -32.88 -25.93 19.49
C SER A 167 -33.88 -26.79 18.72
N SER A 168 -33.46 -27.41 17.61
CA SER A 168 -34.27 -28.39 16.84
C SER A 168 -34.04 -29.85 17.23
N THR A 169 -33.16 -30.14 18.19
CA THR A 169 -32.85 -31.50 18.68
C THR A 169 -33.47 -31.82 20.06
N ASN A 170 -34.34 -30.95 20.58
CA ASN A 170 -35.20 -31.17 21.74
C ASN A 170 -36.66 -31.24 21.29
#